data_AF-A0A160P8T9-F1
#
_entry.id   AF-A0A160P8T9-F1
#
_cell.length_a   1.000
_cell.length_b   1.000
_cell.length_c   1.000
_cell.angle_alpha   90.00
_cell.angle_beta   90.00
_cell.angle_gamma   90.00
#
_symmetry.space_group_name_H-M   'P 1'
#
loop_
_entity.id
_entity.type
_entity.pdbx_description
1 polymer ?
#
loop_
_entity_poly.entity_id
_entity_poly.type
_entity_poly.pdbx_seq_one_letter_code
_entity_poly.pdbx_strand_id
1 'polypeptide(L)'
;MSTTALLGLNGCVLAAMAAGAAYFHRVRMPRPPVGRYELPDVAVMYVVVVAAPLLYLVLPRAAVATVFGLVLCAALQFTLAPLTGAGRAWAIAAAAVAATTVTALLGRPLAVMVLTDLLLVTAVAGVATMWAQSGMRSAHAAWFAGALACYDLVATGLTSVMDRFAAQVMGLPFAPLLAVTRGEPPVALGLGDLLLLVLFPLTAVKAFGRAAGVLAAAVGLAVSGVVSVLFAQGVLTGAFPLLTALGPLIVLQHLVWTRVRGGERTTAEWRAGRARPTPPAACAEPDLVILRALRPTAPADPVDGVWLAVADGRVVGAGASPGRARRDARIRGCDSVPVIRRA
;
A
#
# COMPACT_ATOMS: atom_id res chain seq x y z
N MET A 1 -9.76 25.20 16.88
CA MET A 1 -8.34 24.91 16.52
C MET A 1 -7.79 26.04 15.67
N SER A 2 -6.47 26.25 15.64
CA SER A 2 -5.87 27.28 14.78
C SER A 2 -5.91 26.87 13.30
N THR A 3 -6.58 27.67 12.46
CA THR A 3 -6.63 27.45 11.00
C THR A 3 -5.24 27.38 10.36
N THR A 4 -4.28 28.17 10.85
CA THR A 4 -2.90 28.15 10.34
C THR A 4 -2.19 26.83 10.62
N ALA A 5 -2.43 26.24 11.79
CA ALA A 5 -1.89 24.93 12.15
C ALA A 5 -2.46 23.81 11.27
N LEU A 6 -3.77 23.87 10.99
CA LEU A 6 -4.45 22.92 10.12
C LEU A 6 -3.98 23.03 8.66
N LEU A 7 -3.76 24.24 8.16
CA LEU A 7 -3.13 24.46 6.85
C LEU A 7 -1.68 23.95 6.83
N GLY A 8 -0.92 24.21 7.90
CA GLY A 8 0.44 23.69 8.07
C GLY A 8 0.49 22.17 8.01
N LEU A 9 -0.45 21.48 8.67
CA LEU A 9 -0.52 20.01 8.65
C LEU A 9 -0.75 19.47 7.24
N ASN A 10 -1.70 20.04 6.50
CA ASN A 10 -1.93 19.63 5.11
C ASN A 10 -0.73 19.95 4.21
N GLY A 11 -0.02 21.05 4.47
CA GLY A 11 1.26 21.35 3.83
C GLY A 11 2.32 20.28 4.10
N CYS A 12 2.47 19.82 5.34
CA CYS A 12 3.37 18.73 5.70
C CYS A 12 2.97 17.39 5.07
N VAL A 13 1.67 17.08 5.01
CA VAL A 13 1.14 15.88 4.32
C VAL A 13 1.49 15.92 2.83
N LEU A 14 1.24 17.05 2.17
CA LEU A 14 1.61 17.25 0.76
C LEU A 14 3.12 17.11 0.56
N ALA A 15 3.93 17.70 1.43
CA ALA A 15 5.38 17.59 1.39
C ALA A 15 5.83 16.13 1.55
N ALA A 16 5.20 15.34 2.44
CA ALA A 16 5.50 13.93 2.62
C ALA A 16 5.12 13.09 1.39
N MET A 17 3.94 13.33 0.79
CA MET A 17 3.54 12.68 -0.47
C MET A 17 4.51 13.02 -1.60
N ALA A 18 4.89 14.29 -1.72
CA ALA A 18 5.83 14.76 -2.75
C ALA A 18 7.24 14.17 -2.54
N ALA A 19 7.73 14.13 -1.30
CA ALA A 19 9.01 13.50 -0.94
C ALA A 19 8.99 12.00 -1.24
N GLY A 20 7.91 11.30 -0.86
CA GLY A 20 7.70 9.89 -1.19
C GLY A 20 7.70 9.63 -2.69
N ALA A 21 6.97 10.43 -3.47
CA ALA A 21 6.92 10.32 -4.92
C ALA A 21 8.29 10.60 -5.58
N ALA A 22 8.96 11.67 -5.14
CA ALA A 22 10.28 12.04 -5.64
C ALA A 22 11.31 10.94 -5.34
N TYR A 23 11.32 10.43 -4.11
CA TYR A 23 12.21 9.35 -3.69
C TYR A 23 11.90 8.06 -4.45
N PHE A 24 10.62 7.67 -4.59
CA PHE A 24 10.18 6.49 -5.34
C PHE A 24 10.62 6.51 -6.81
N HIS A 25 10.63 7.68 -7.45
CA HIS A 25 11.06 7.83 -8.84
C HIS A 25 12.57 7.91 -9.02
N ARG A 26 13.31 8.47 -8.06
CA ARG A 26 14.76 8.68 -8.16
C ARG A 26 15.57 7.51 -7.63
N VAL A 27 15.08 6.84 -6.59
CA VAL A 27 15.84 5.81 -5.87
C VAL A 27 15.32 4.43 -6.22
N ARG A 28 16.24 3.58 -6.66
CA ARG A 28 15.98 2.16 -6.86
C ARG A 28 16.44 1.45 -5.60
N MET A 29 15.48 0.87 -4.88
CA MET A 29 15.83 0.02 -3.77
C MET A 29 16.60 -1.20 -4.31
N PRO A 30 17.78 -1.54 -3.73
CA PRO A 30 18.44 -2.80 -4.00
C PRO A 30 17.42 -3.92 -3.88
N ARG A 31 17.54 -4.97 -4.71
CA ARG A 31 16.62 -6.11 -4.61
C ARG A 31 16.58 -6.55 -3.14
N PRO A 32 15.40 -6.52 -2.51
CA PRO A 32 15.32 -6.65 -1.06
C PRO A 32 15.83 -8.05 -0.65
N PRO A 33 16.43 -8.18 0.55
CA PRO A 33 16.54 -9.47 1.23
C PRO A 33 15.15 -10.00 1.67
N VAL A 34 14.13 -9.12 1.70
CA VAL A 34 12.74 -9.47 2.02
C VAL A 34 12.05 -10.00 0.77
N GLY A 35 11.42 -11.17 0.86
CA GLY A 35 10.76 -11.85 -0.24
C GLY A 35 9.59 -11.07 -0.86
N ARG A 36 8.85 -11.71 -1.77
CA ARG A 36 7.62 -11.12 -2.32
C ARG A 36 6.62 -10.94 -1.18
N TYR A 37 6.10 -9.73 -0.99
CA TYR A 37 4.99 -9.50 -0.07
C TYR A 37 3.78 -10.33 -0.48
N GLU A 38 3.37 -11.25 0.40
CA GLU A 38 2.14 -12.02 0.28
C GLU A 38 1.09 -11.52 1.27
N LEU A 39 -0.15 -12.00 1.13
CA LEU A 39 -1.23 -11.65 2.07
C LEU A 39 -0.92 -12.03 3.53
N PRO A 40 -0.26 -13.17 3.84
CA PRO A 40 0.17 -13.47 5.20
C PRO A 40 1.08 -12.40 5.81
N ASP A 41 1.97 -11.79 5.01
CA ASP A 41 2.85 -10.73 5.50
C ASP A 41 2.04 -9.48 5.91
N VAL A 42 1.00 -9.15 5.14
CA VAL A 42 0.07 -8.06 5.46
C VAL A 42 -0.68 -8.36 6.75
N ALA A 43 -1.09 -9.61 6.97
CA ALA A 43 -1.76 -10.02 8.20
C ALA A 43 -0.84 -9.90 9.43
N VAL A 44 0.42 -10.35 9.32
CA VAL A 44 1.42 -10.19 10.38
C VAL A 44 1.66 -8.70 10.68
N MET A 45 1.83 -7.90 9.64
CA MET A 45 2.02 -6.45 9.78
C MET A 45 0.82 -5.78 10.44
N TYR A 46 -0.40 -6.18 10.10
CA TYR A 46 -1.62 -5.73 10.75
C TYR A 46 -1.64 -6.11 12.24
N VAL A 47 -1.36 -7.36 12.58
CA VAL A 47 -1.29 -7.81 13.98
C VAL A 47 -0.29 -6.99 14.77
N VAL A 48 0.91 -6.75 14.23
CA VAL A 48 1.94 -5.92 14.88
C VAL A 48 1.43 -4.49 15.09
N VAL A 49 0.80 -3.88 14.08
CA VAL A 49 0.27 -2.51 14.18
C VAL A 49 -0.86 -2.40 15.21
N VAL A 50 -1.73 -3.39 15.31
CA VAL A 50 -2.82 -3.43 16.31
C VAL A 50 -2.28 -3.69 17.72
N ALA A 51 -1.30 -4.58 17.86
CA ALA A 51 -0.76 -4.96 19.16
C ALA A 51 0.18 -3.88 19.74
N ALA A 52 0.92 -3.15 18.91
CA ALA A 52 1.94 -2.23 19.37
C ALA A 52 1.39 -1.11 20.29
N PRO A 53 0.30 -0.39 19.97
CA PRO A 53 -0.27 0.60 20.87
C PRO A 53 -0.66 0.01 22.24
N LEU A 54 -1.23 -1.19 22.26
CA LEU A 54 -1.61 -1.88 23.50
C LEU A 54 -0.38 -2.22 24.36
N LEU A 55 0.71 -2.67 23.73
CA LEU A 55 1.97 -2.93 24.40
C LEU A 55 2.60 -1.65 24.95
N TYR A 56 2.54 -0.54 24.20
CA TYR A 56 3.11 0.73 24.65
C TYR A 56 2.37 1.34 25.86
N LEU A 57 1.10 0.99 26.07
CA LEU A 57 0.34 1.43 27.24
C LEU A 57 0.83 0.81 28.55
N VAL A 58 1.47 -0.36 28.51
CA VAL A 58 2.00 -1.04 29.71
C VAL A 58 3.49 -0.78 29.93
N LEU A 59 4.19 -0.19 28.95
CA LEU A 59 5.62 0.07 29.03
C LEU A 59 5.93 1.44 29.67
N PRO A 60 7.06 1.58 30.37
CA PRO A 60 7.54 2.88 30.83
C PRO A 60 7.77 3.84 29.64
N ARG A 61 7.46 5.12 29.81
CA ARG A 61 7.60 6.16 28.77
C ARG A 61 8.99 6.19 28.14
N ALA A 62 10.03 5.99 28.94
CA ALA A 62 11.41 5.91 28.45
C ALA A 62 11.62 4.74 27.49
N ALA A 63 11.09 3.56 27.82
CA ALA A 63 11.18 2.38 26.95
C ALA A 63 10.44 2.61 25.63
N VAL A 64 9.25 3.24 25.67
CA VAL A 64 8.48 3.59 24.46
C VAL A 64 9.27 4.55 23.57
N ALA A 65 9.86 5.61 24.14
CA ALA A 65 10.70 6.55 23.40
C ALA A 65 11.96 5.87 22.80
N THR A 66 12.59 4.96 23.53
CA THR A 66 13.73 4.16 23.02
C THR A 66 13.31 3.28 21.85
N VAL A 67 12.18 2.57 21.94
CA VAL A 67 11.68 1.73 20.85
C VAL A 67 11.41 2.58 19.61
N PHE A 68 10.75 3.72 19.75
CA PHE A 68 10.52 4.62 18.62
C PHE A 68 11.83 5.16 18.02
N GLY A 69 12.78 5.57 18.85
CA GLY A 69 14.09 6.02 18.41
C GLY A 69 14.84 4.93 17.62
N LEU A 70 14.80 3.68 18.07
CA LEU A 70 15.42 2.54 17.39
C LEU A 70 14.73 2.21 16.07
N VAL A 71 13.41 2.15 16.06
CA VAL A 71 12.62 1.89 14.84
C VAL A 71 12.87 2.99 13.81
N LEU A 72 12.88 4.26 14.23
CA LEU A 72 13.13 5.38 13.35
C LEU A 72 14.57 5.39 12.84
N CYS A 73 15.54 5.08 13.70
CA CYS A 73 16.95 4.91 13.31
C CYS A 73 17.09 3.84 12.21
N ALA A 74 16.49 2.67 12.40
CA ALA A 74 16.51 1.60 11.41
C ALA A 74 15.81 2.02 10.10
N ALA A 75 14.64 2.65 10.18
CA ALA A 75 13.92 3.13 8.99
C ALA A 75 14.71 4.18 8.21
N LEU A 76 15.36 5.12 8.90
CA LEU A 76 16.25 6.11 8.28
C LEU A 76 17.47 5.47 7.65
N GLN A 77 18.08 4.49 8.33
CA GLN A 77 19.21 3.76 7.77
C GLN A 77 18.83 3.08 6.46
N PHE A 78 17.70 2.37 6.40
CA PHE A 78 17.21 1.74 5.17
C PHE A 78 16.91 2.76 4.08
N THR A 79 16.38 3.92 4.45
CA THR A 79 16.07 5.01 3.52
C THR A 79 17.32 5.68 2.96
N LEU A 80 18.37 5.83 3.75
CA LEU A 80 19.58 6.55 3.37
C LEU A 80 20.64 5.65 2.74
N ALA A 81 20.60 4.33 3.00
CA ALA A 81 21.59 3.37 2.50
C ALA A 81 21.75 3.37 0.97
N PRO A 82 20.68 3.44 0.15
CA PRO A 82 20.82 3.52 -1.31
C PRO A 82 21.46 4.82 -1.81
N LEU A 83 21.43 5.88 -1.01
CA LEU A 83 21.93 7.21 -1.38
C LEU A 83 23.38 7.44 -0.94
N THR A 84 23.76 6.91 0.21
CA THR A 84 25.03 7.25 0.89
C THR A 84 25.91 6.03 1.16
N GLY A 85 25.41 4.82 0.93
CA GLY A 85 26.04 3.56 1.34
C GLY A 85 25.68 3.16 2.77
N ALA A 86 25.70 1.85 3.05
CA ALA A 86 25.18 1.29 4.30
C ALA A 86 25.87 1.82 5.57
N GLY A 87 27.20 1.97 5.56
CA GLY A 87 27.96 2.46 6.71
C GLY A 87 27.68 3.93 7.03
N ARG A 88 27.70 4.80 6.01
CA ARG A 88 27.39 6.24 6.20
C ARG A 88 25.94 6.46 6.59
N ALA A 89 25.01 5.68 6.03
CA ALA A 89 23.61 5.74 6.39
C ALA A 89 23.37 5.45 7.88
N TRP A 90 24.07 4.45 8.45
CA TRP A 90 24.04 4.19 9.89
C TRP A 90 24.54 5.39 10.70
N ALA A 91 25.69 5.95 10.33
CA ALA A 91 26.23 7.12 11.03
C ALA A 91 25.27 8.31 10.98
N ILE A 92 24.66 8.60 9.83
CA ILE A 92 23.70 9.70 9.66
C ILE A 92 22.43 9.44 10.48
N ALA A 93 21.86 8.22 10.40
CA ALA A 93 20.66 7.86 11.15
C ALA A 93 20.88 7.94 12.67
N ALA A 94 22.00 7.39 13.16
CA ALA A 94 22.37 7.43 14.57
C ALA A 94 22.62 8.87 15.04
N ALA A 95 23.31 9.69 14.23
CA ALA A 95 23.55 11.10 14.56
C ALA A 95 22.24 11.90 14.61
N ALA A 96 21.29 11.66 13.70
CA ALA A 96 20.01 12.36 13.67
C ALA A 96 19.13 12.00 14.88
N VAL A 97 19.07 10.72 15.25
CA VAL A 97 18.39 10.26 16.46
C VAL A 97 19.08 10.83 17.71
N ALA A 98 20.41 10.75 17.80
CA ALA A 98 21.17 11.33 18.91
C ALA A 98 20.93 12.84 19.06
N ALA A 99 20.96 13.59 17.96
CA ALA A 99 20.68 15.04 17.97
C ALA A 99 19.25 15.34 18.48
N THR A 100 18.27 14.54 18.07
CA THR A 100 16.88 14.68 18.55
C THR A 100 16.77 14.35 20.05
N THR A 101 17.47 13.32 20.51
CA THR A 101 17.54 12.98 21.94
C THR A 101 18.21 14.09 22.75
N VAL A 102 19.36 14.60 22.29
CA VAL A 102 20.07 15.70 22.97
C VAL A 102 19.20 16.95 23.04
N THR A 103 18.52 17.32 21.95
CA THR A 103 17.61 18.47 21.97
C THR A 103 16.42 18.27 22.92
N ALA A 104 15.94 17.03 23.07
CA ALA A 104 14.92 16.69 24.06
C ALA A 104 15.45 16.83 25.50
N LEU A 105 16.65 16.33 25.78
CA LEU A 105 17.30 16.48 27.09
C LEU A 105 17.61 17.93 27.44
N LEU A 106 17.92 18.76 26.44
CA LEU A 106 18.12 20.20 26.58
C LEU A 106 16.81 21.00 26.72
N GLY A 107 15.65 20.34 26.77
CA GLY A 107 14.36 20.99 26.93
C GLY A 107 14.00 21.92 25.76
N ARG A 108 14.34 21.55 24.52
CA ARG A 108 14.04 22.33 23.30
C ARG A 108 12.85 21.74 22.53
N PRO A 109 11.60 21.93 23.01
CA PRO A 109 10.43 21.24 22.48
C PRO A 109 10.18 21.49 20.98
N LEU A 110 10.28 22.74 20.51
CA LEU A 110 10.07 23.05 19.10
C LEU A 110 11.09 22.33 18.20
N ALA A 111 12.37 22.29 18.61
CA ALA A 111 13.41 21.59 17.88
C ALA A 111 13.13 20.08 17.80
N VAL A 112 12.73 19.47 18.91
CA VAL A 112 12.37 18.03 18.94
C VAL A 112 11.21 17.73 18.01
N MET A 113 10.19 18.59 17.97
CA MET A 113 9.03 18.41 17.09
C MET A 113 9.46 18.45 15.62
N VAL A 114 10.15 19.52 15.21
CA VAL A 114 10.62 19.69 13.82
C VAL A 114 11.56 18.56 13.40
N LEU A 115 12.52 18.19 14.25
CA LEU A 115 13.43 17.09 13.96
C LEU A 115 12.67 15.77 13.85
N THR A 116 11.76 15.47 14.77
CA THR A 116 10.95 14.24 14.72
C THR A 116 10.13 14.19 13.43
N ASP A 117 9.45 15.27 13.06
CA ASP A 117 8.67 15.34 11.83
C ASP A 117 9.52 15.10 10.58
N LEU A 118 10.71 15.71 10.49
CA LEU A 118 11.64 15.50 9.39
C LEU A 118 12.09 14.04 9.30
N LEU A 119 12.39 13.42 10.44
CA LEU A 119 12.78 12.00 10.50
C LEU A 119 11.61 11.09 10.10
N LEU A 120 10.38 11.37 10.57
CA LEU A 120 9.18 10.62 10.21
C LEU A 120 8.87 10.73 8.72
N VAL A 121 8.87 11.94 8.15
CA VAL A 121 8.64 12.14 6.71
C VAL A 121 9.67 11.38 5.88
N THR A 122 10.95 11.46 6.26
CA THR A 122 12.02 10.72 5.58
C THR A 122 11.81 9.21 5.69
N ALA A 123 11.54 8.70 6.89
CA ALA A 123 11.30 7.29 7.13
C ALA A 123 10.07 6.77 6.38
N VAL A 124 8.96 7.51 6.37
CA VAL A 124 7.75 7.14 5.63
C VAL A 124 8.02 7.09 4.13
N ALA A 125 8.70 8.09 3.57
CA ALA A 125 9.04 8.11 2.15
C ALA A 125 9.86 6.87 1.74
N GLY A 126 10.86 6.50 2.55
CA GLY A 126 11.69 5.34 2.32
C GLY A 126 10.98 4.01 2.53
N VAL A 127 10.25 3.84 3.64
CA VAL A 127 9.49 2.61 3.94
C VAL A 127 8.40 2.37 2.90
N ALA A 128 7.62 3.39 2.56
CA ALA A 128 6.59 3.28 1.53
C ALA A 128 7.18 2.92 0.16
N THR A 129 8.32 3.54 -0.19
CA THR A 129 9.06 3.18 -1.41
C THR A 129 9.58 1.75 -1.37
N MET A 130 10.12 1.34 -0.22
CA MET A 130 10.65 0.00 -0.01
C MET A 130 9.55 -1.05 -0.18
N TRP A 131 8.40 -0.89 0.46
CA TRP A 131 7.28 -1.82 0.30
C TRP A 131 6.75 -1.84 -1.13
N ALA A 132 6.52 -0.67 -1.72
CA ALA A 132 6.05 -0.56 -3.10
C ALA A 132 7.02 -1.22 -4.09
N GLN A 133 8.35 -1.05 -3.93
CA GLN A 133 9.34 -1.65 -4.82
C GLN A 133 9.65 -3.12 -4.49
N SER A 134 9.43 -3.59 -3.26
CA SER A 134 9.68 -4.97 -2.83
C SER A 134 8.58 -5.96 -3.22
N GLY A 135 7.54 -5.48 -3.91
CA GLY A 135 6.52 -6.34 -4.50
C GLY A 135 5.12 -6.14 -3.95
N MET A 136 4.92 -5.27 -2.95
CA MET A 136 3.60 -4.96 -2.40
C MET A 136 2.66 -4.46 -3.50
N ARG A 137 1.57 -5.18 -3.76
CA ARG A 137 0.55 -4.83 -4.77
C ARG A 137 -0.38 -3.74 -4.26
N SER A 138 -1.08 -3.07 -5.19
CA SER A 138 -2.14 -2.12 -4.83
C SER A 138 -3.24 -2.82 -4.03
N ALA A 139 -3.57 -4.07 -4.36
CA ALA A 139 -4.46 -4.91 -3.57
C ALA A 139 -4.00 -5.08 -2.11
N HIS A 140 -2.69 -5.30 -1.87
CA HIS A 140 -2.17 -5.45 -0.50
C HIS A 140 -2.32 -4.14 0.29
N ALA A 141 -2.04 -3.00 -0.34
CA ALA A 141 -2.22 -1.69 0.29
C ALA A 141 -3.70 -1.40 0.58
N ALA A 142 -4.60 -1.80 -0.33
CA ALA A 142 -6.04 -1.64 -0.15
C ALA A 142 -6.58 -2.53 0.98
N TRP A 143 -6.19 -3.81 1.04
CA TRP A 143 -6.55 -4.70 2.14
C TRP A 143 -6.03 -4.18 3.48
N PHE A 144 -4.78 -3.73 3.51
CA PHE A 144 -4.18 -3.16 4.72
C PHE A 144 -4.93 -1.90 5.16
N ALA A 145 -5.28 -1.00 4.23
CA ALA A 145 -6.06 0.20 4.53
C ALA A 145 -7.48 -0.11 5.01
N GLY A 146 -8.15 -1.11 4.41
CA GLY A 146 -9.47 -1.56 4.86
C GLY A 146 -9.43 -2.16 6.26
N ALA A 147 -8.44 -3.02 6.56
CA ALA A 147 -8.25 -3.59 7.88
C ALA A 147 -7.94 -2.52 8.94
N LEU A 148 -7.08 -1.55 8.60
CA LEU A 148 -6.77 -0.42 9.48
C LEU A 148 -7.96 0.52 9.65
N ALA A 149 -8.84 0.70 8.66
CA ALA A 149 -10.07 1.47 8.83
C ALA A 149 -10.98 0.87 9.90
N CYS A 150 -11.13 -0.46 9.90
CA CYS A 150 -11.88 -1.17 10.95
C CYS A 150 -11.22 -1.01 12.32
N TYR A 151 -9.89 -1.17 12.39
CA TYR A 151 -9.14 -0.98 13.64
C TYR A 151 -9.27 0.44 14.18
N ASP A 152 -9.06 1.45 13.33
CA ASP A 152 -9.08 2.86 13.71
C ASP A 152 -10.47 3.30 14.19
N LEU A 153 -11.54 2.80 13.55
CA LEU A 153 -12.91 3.00 14.04
C LEU A 153 -13.06 2.49 15.49
N VAL A 154 -12.56 1.30 15.78
CA VAL A 154 -12.66 0.68 17.10
C VAL A 154 -11.75 1.39 18.11
N ALA A 155 -10.49 1.62 17.74
CA ALA A 155 -9.45 2.12 18.63
C ALA A 155 -9.61 3.60 18.99
N THR A 156 -10.14 4.41 18.07
CA THR A 156 -10.32 5.86 18.22
C THR A 156 -11.79 6.22 18.47
N GLY A 157 -12.73 5.54 17.81
CA GLY A 157 -14.16 5.88 17.88
C GLY A 157 -14.92 5.14 18.98
N LEU A 158 -14.62 3.85 19.21
CA LEU A 158 -15.39 3.00 20.13
C LEU A 158 -14.68 2.71 21.46
N THR A 159 -13.40 3.05 21.58
CA THR A 159 -12.59 2.79 22.77
C THR A 159 -11.70 3.98 23.10
N SER A 160 -11.15 4.02 24.31
CA SER A 160 -10.20 5.06 24.76
C SER A 160 -8.74 4.67 24.53
N VAL A 161 -8.47 3.70 23.65
CA VAL A 161 -7.11 3.20 23.42
C VAL A 161 -6.24 4.31 22.84
N MET A 162 -6.73 5.01 21.81
CA MET A 162 -5.96 6.06 21.15
C MET A 162 -5.78 7.30 22.01
N ASP A 163 -6.75 7.69 22.84
CA ASP A 163 -6.61 8.80 23.78
C ASP A 163 -5.52 8.52 24.83
N ARG A 164 -5.53 7.31 25.41
CA ARG A 164 -4.51 6.89 26.38
C ARG A 164 -3.14 6.77 25.73
N PHE A 165 -3.09 6.24 24.50
CA PHE A 165 -1.85 6.14 23.75
C PHE A 165 -1.29 7.53 23.44
N ALA A 166 -2.13 8.46 22.98
CA ALA A 166 -1.76 9.85 22.73
C ALA A 166 -1.19 10.48 24.01
N ALA A 167 -1.88 10.38 25.15
CA ALA A 167 -1.36 10.88 26.43
C ALA A 167 0.00 10.26 26.82
N GLN A 168 0.20 8.97 26.52
CA GLN A 168 1.45 8.27 26.79
C GLN A 168 2.62 8.76 25.92
N VAL A 169 2.36 9.11 24.65
CA VAL A 169 3.42 9.51 23.71
C VAL A 169 3.58 11.01 23.56
N MET A 170 2.58 11.80 23.97
CA MET A 170 2.61 13.25 23.93
C MET A 170 3.86 13.80 24.63
N GLY A 171 4.60 14.64 23.91
CA GLY A 171 5.84 15.26 24.40
C GLY A 171 7.09 14.38 24.37
N LEU A 172 6.98 13.09 24.06
CA LEU A 172 8.15 12.22 23.88
C LEU A 172 8.87 12.53 22.55
N PRO A 173 10.21 12.42 22.51
CA PRO A 173 10.92 12.41 21.23
C PRO A 173 10.51 11.18 20.42
N PHE A 174 10.51 11.30 19.10
CA PHE A 174 10.18 10.20 18.17
C PHE A 174 8.74 9.69 18.28
N ALA A 175 7.83 10.41 18.95
CA ALA A 175 6.42 10.06 18.95
C ALA A 175 5.93 9.85 17.51
N PRO A 176 5.14 8.79 17.21
CA PRO A 176 4.75 8.43 15.85
C PRO A 176 3.57 9.30 15.37
N LEU A 177 3.74 10.62 15.51
CA LEU A 177 2.77 11.65 15.22
C LEU A 177 3.50 12.75 14.45
N LEU A 178 3.03 13.05 13.24
CA LEU A 178 3.44 14.24 12.51
C LEU A 178 2.70 15.43 13.12
N ALA A 179 3.40 16.30 13.85
CA ALA A 179 2.78 17.30 14.71
C ALA A 179 3.18 18.72 14.33
N VAL A 180 2.19 19.57 14.01
CA VAL A 180 2.45 20.97 13.62
C VAL A 180 2.33 21.91 14.83
N THR A 181 1.61 21.51 15.88
CA THR A 181 1.50 22.27 17.13
C THR A 181 1.61 21.39 18.36
N ARG A 182 2.05 22.01 19.47
CA ARG A 182 2.05 21.43 20.82
C ARG A 182 0.96 22.03 21.74
N GLY A 183 0.04 22.80 21.18
CA GLY A 183 -1.03 23.44 21.96
C GLY A 183 -2.09 22.44 22.42
N GLU A 184 -3.02 22.89 23.25
CA GLU A 184 -4.23 22.13 23.57
C GLU A 184 -5.42 22.68 22.75
N PRO A 185 -6.03 21.90 21.84
CA PRO A 185 -5.64 20.55 21.41
C PRO A 185 -4.50 20.58 20.35
N PRO A 186 -3.61 19.57 20.34
CA PRO A 186 -2.50 19.50 19.39
C PRO A 186 -3.02 19.15 18.00
N VAL A 187 -2.47 19.78 16.96
CA VAL A 187 -2.77 19.45 15.57
C VAL A 187 -1.70 18.49 15.07
N ALA A 188 -2.05 17.21 15.01
CA ALA A 188 -1.16 16.14 14.61
C ALA A 188 -1.87 15.07 13.79
N LEU A 189 -1.09 14.30 13.04
CA LEU A 189 -1.53 13.17 12.22
C LEU A 189 -0.75 11.91 12.60
N GLY A 190 -1.44 10.77 12.70
CA GLY A 190 -0.80 9.49 13.02
C GLY A 190 0.19 9.04 11.95
N LEU A 191 1.26 8.37 12.36
CA LEU A 191 2.22 7.75 11.43
C LEU A 191 1.54 6.74 10.49
N GLY A 192 0.56 5.98 10.97
CA GLY A 192 -0.19 5.02 10.15
C GLY A 192 -0.95 5.70 9.01
N ASP A 193 -1.62 6.81 9.31
CA ASP A 193 -2.34 7.63 8.33
C ASP A 193 -1.38 8.20 7.29
N LEU A 194 -0.30 8.81 7.76
CA LEU A 194 0.74 9.38 6.91
C LEU A 194 1.35 8.32 5.99
N LEU A 195 1.61 7.12 6.53
CA LEU A 195 2.12 6.01 5.75
C LEU A 195 1.15 5.62 4.63
N LEU A 196 -0.15 5.50 4.89
CA LEU A 196 -1.13 5.17 3.84
C LEU A 196 -1.32 6.28 2.81
N LEU A 197 -1.30 7.53 3.26
CA LEU A 197 -1.33 8.73 2.41
C LEU A 197 -0.15 8.77 1.42
N VAL A 198 1.01 8.23 1.79
CA VAL A 198 2.17 8.12 0.90
C VAL A 198 2.17 6.80 0.11
N LEU A 199 1.97 5.67 0.79
CA LEU A 199 2.09 4.32 0.23
C LEU A 199 1.08 4.04 -0.89
N PHE A 200 -0.18 4.38 -0.69
CA PHE A 200 -1.21 4.03 -1.67
C PHE A 200 -1.00 4.75 -3.02
N PRO A 201 -0.73 6.06 -3.07
CA PRO A 201 -0.35 6.72 -4.32
C PRO A 201 0.83 6.04 -5.04
N LEU A 202 1.88 5.63 -4.31
CA LEU A 202 3.04 4.96 -4.92
C LEU A 202 2.66 3.60 -5.52
N THR A 203 1.90 2.79 -4.78
CA THR A 203 1.43 1.49 -5.28
C THR A 203 0.44 1.65 -6.44
N ALA A 204 -0.38 2.70 -6.47
CA ALA A 204 -1.28 3.03 -7.57
C ALA A 204 -0.53 3.52 -8.81
N VAL A 205 0.50 4.37 -8.67
CA VAL A 205 1.41 4.73 -9.78
C VAL A 205 2.02 3.49 -10.39
N LYS A 206 2.51 2.58 -9.54
CA LYS A 206 3.12 1.33 -9.98
C LYS A 206 2.11 0.46 -10.72
N ALA A 207 0.98 0.14 -10.09
CA ALA A 207 -0.03 -0.78 -10.62
C ALA A 207 -0.70 -0.24 -11.89
N PHE A 208 -1.24 0.98 -11.84
CA PHE A 208 -2.18 1.51 -12.84
C PHE A 208 -1.66 2.73 -13.60
N GLY A 209 -0.59 3.39 -13.12
CA GLY A 209 0.08 4.50 -13.78
C GLY A 209 -0.11 5.85 -13.09
N ARG A 210 0.53 6.89 -13.65
CA ARG A 210 0.61 8.23 -13.04
C ARG A 210 -0.75 8.83 -12.69
N ALA A 211 -1.74 8.70 -13.56
CA ALA A 211 -3.09 9.23 -13.33
C ALA A 211 -3.74 8.65 -12.07
N ALA A 212 -3.61 7.33 -11.85
CA ALA A 212 -4.16 6.68 -10.65
C ALA A 212 -3.44 7.14 -9.38
N GLY A 213 -2.13 7.30 -9.43
CA GLY A 213 -1.36 7.82 -8.30
C GLY A 213 -1.66 9.28 -7.96
N VAL A 214 -1.79 10.14 -8.97
CA VAL A 214 -2.18 11.56 -8.76
C VAL A 214 -3.59 11.64 -8.18
N LEU A 215 -4.54 10.85 -8.70
CA LEU A 215 -5.89 10.80 -8.15
C LEU A 215 -5.89 10.29 -6.70
N ALA A 216 -5.12 9.25 -6.40
CA ALA A 216 -4.97 8.72 -5.05
C ALA A 216 -4.40 9.77 -4.08
N ALA A 217 -3.35 10.50 -4.49
CA ALA A 217 -2.78 11.57 -3.68
C ALA A 217 -3.76 12.73 -3.49
N ALA A 218 -4.45 13.15 -4.56
CA ALA A 218 -5.43 14.21 -4.52
C ALA A 218 -6.61 13.86 -3.59
N VAL A 219 -7.12 12.64 -3.64
CA VAL A 219 -8.18 12.18 -2.73
C VAL A 219 -7.69 12.11 -1.29
N GLY A 220 -6.49 11.57 -1.06
CA GLY A 220 -5.90 11.56 0.29
C GLY A 220 -5.76 12.96 0.89
N LEU A 221 -5.25 13.91 0.09
CA LEU A 221 -5.12 15.31 0.48
C LEU A 221 -6.49 15.98 0.69
N ALA A 222 -7.47 15.70 -0.16
CA ALA A 222 -8.83 16.23 -0.03
C ALA A 222 -9.50 15.72 1.26
N VAL A 223 -9.37 14.44 1.59
CA VAL A 223 -9.91 13.86 2.84
C VAL A 223 -9.26 14.51 4.06
N SER A 224 -7.94 14.62 4.08
CA SER A 224 -7.20 15.33 5.15
C SER A 224 -7.65 16.80 5.26
N GLY A 225 -7.83 17.49 4.14
CA GLY A 225 -8.29 18.87 4.07
C GLY A 225 -9.71 19.05 4.60
N VAL A 226 -10.65 18.18 4.20
CA VAL A 226 -12.03 18.19 4.70
C VAL A 226 -12.08 17.98 6.20
N VAL A 227 -11.36 16.98 6.73
CA VAL A 227 -11.26 16.76 8.18
C VAL A 227 -10.71 17.99 8.89
N SER A 228 -9.68 18.62 8.31
CA SER A 228 -9.11 19.86 8.85
C SER A 228 -10.12 21.01 8.86
N VAL A 229 -10.94 21.16 7.82
CA VAL A 229 -12.02 22.16 7.77
C VAL A 229 -13.08 21.89 8.84
N LEU A 230 -13.47 20.62 9.04
CA LEU A 230 -14.44 20.25 10.08
C LEU A 230 -13.93 20.59 11.49
N PHE A 231 -12.63 20.42 11.76
CA PHE A 231 -12.00 20.89 13.00
C PHE A 231 -11.96 22.42 13.11
N ALA A 232 -11.70 23.13 12.01
CA ALA A 232 -11.71 24.59 12.00
C ALA A 232 -13.10 25.16 12.30
N GLN A 233 -14.15 24.49 11.82
CA GLN A 233 -15.55 24.83 12.06
C GLN A 233 -16.08 24.39 13.44
N GLY A 234 -15.28 23.65 14.21
CA GLY A 234 -15.70 23.13 15.52
C GLY A 234 -16.72 21.97 15.46
N VAL A 235 -16.94 21.39 14.28
CA VAL A 235 -17.80 20.20 14.11
C VAL A 235 -17.13 18.98 14.73
N LEU A 236 -15.81 18.87 14.52
CA LEU A 236 -14.98 17.87 15.20
C LEU A 236 -14.24 18.56 16.36
N THR A 237 -14.33 17.98 17.55
CA THR A 237 -13.74 18.53 18.78
C THR A 237 -12.75 17.59 19.44
N GLY A 238 -12.79 16.29 19.13
CA GLY A 238 -11.88 15.26 19.65
C GLY A 238 -11.08 14.57 18.55
N ALA A 239 -10.33 13.52 18.90
CA ALA A 239 -9.60 12.71 17.93
C ALA A 239 -10.55 12.16 16.85
N PHE A 240 -10.08 12.15 15.59
CA PHE A 240 -10.87 11.65 14.46
C PHE A 240 -10.13 10.48 13.79
N PRO A 241 -10.77 9.31 13.61
CA PRO A 241 -10.15 8.17 12.96
C PRO A 241 -10.08 8.36 11.44
N LEU A 242 -9.00 8.97 10.94
CA LEU A 242 -8.89 9.33 9.53
C LEU A 242 -9.04 8.13 8.58
N LEU A 243 -8.59 6.94 8.99
CA LEU A 243 -8.66 5.75 8.14
C LEU A 243 -10.06 5.24 7.93
N THR A 244 -11.02 5.61 8.79
CA THR A 244 -12.43 5.27 8.57
C THR A 244 -13.00 5.93 7.32
N ALA A 245 -12.50 7.11 6.97
CA ALA A 245 -12.83 7.78 5.72
C ALA A 245 -11.87 7.36 4.60
N LEU A 246 -10.56 7.36 4.87
CA LEU A 246 -9.54 7.14 3.85
C LEU A 246 -9.50 5.68 3.36
N GLY A 247 -9.61 4.70 4.25
CA GLY A 247 -9.48 3.27 3.93
C GLY A 247 -10.52 2.78 2.92
N PRO A 248 -11.83 3.02 3.11
CA PRO A 248 -12.85 2.67 2.13
C PRO A 248 -12.63 3.33 0.76
N LEU A 249 -12.16 4.58 0.73
CA LEU A 249 -11.83 5.27 -0.52
C LEU A 249 -10.62 4.64 -1.21
N ILE A 250 -9.59 4.23 -0.47
CA ILE A 250 -8.45 3.48 -1.00
C ILE A 250 -8.93 2.16 -1.63
N VAL A 251 -9.78 1.40 -0.91
CA VAL A 251 -10.34 0.13 -1.41
C VAL A 251 -11.17 0.36 -2.67
N LEU A 252 -12.04 1.37 -2.66
CA LEU A 252 -12.88 1.72 -3.82
C LEU A 252 -12.02 2.09 -5.03
N GLN A 253 -11.00 2.94 -4.85
CA GLN A 253 -10.09 3.29 -5.93
C GLN A 253 -9.36 2.07 -6.50
N HIS A 254 -8.89 1.17 -5.63
CA HIS A 254 -8.26 -0.07 -6.08
C HIS A 254 -9.24 -0.90 -6.93
N LEU A 255 -10.48 -1.09 -6.48
CA LEU A 255 -11.49 -1.85 -7.23
C LEU A 255 -11.84 -1.21 -8.58
N VAL A 256 -12.05 0.12 -8.60
CA VAL A 256 -12.35 0.88 -9.82
C VAL A 256 -11.21 0.76 -10.81
N TRP A 257 -9.97 1.00 -10.39
CA TRP A 257 -8.83 0.91 -11.29
C TRP A 257 -8.57 -0.51 -11.78
N THR A 258 -8.76 -1.51 -10.93
CA THR A 258 -8.61 -2.92 -11.32
C THR A 258 -9.64 -3.30 -12.38
N ARG A 259 -10.90 -2.84 -12.24
CA ARG A 259 -11.94 -3.06 -13.25
C ARG A 259 -11.64 -2.32 -14.56
N VAL A 260 -11.22 -1.06 -14.49
CA VAL A 260 -10.97 -0.21 -15.67
C VAL A 260 -9.67 -0.58 -16.40
N ARG A 261 -8.69 -1.19 -15.72
CA ARG A 261 -7.38 -1.55 -16.30
C ARG A 261 -7.17 -3.05 -16.48
N GLY A 262 -8.03 -3.91 -15.95
CA GLY A 262 -7.94 -5.36 -16.16
C GLY A 262 -6.78 -6.05 -15.43
N GLY A 263 -6.10 -5.36 -14.51
CA GLY A 263 -5.04 -5.95 -13.70
C GLY A 263 -4.01 -4.95 -13.19
N GLU A 264 -3.10 -5.45 -12.36
CA GLU A 264 -2.01 -4.67 -11.78
C GLU A 264 -0.67 -4.99 -12.46
N ARG A 265 0.16 -3.96 -12.69
CA ARG A 265 1.56 -4.17 -13.04
C ARG A 265 2.39 -4.60 -11.84
N THR A 266 3.25 -5.57 -12.04
CA THR A 266 4.30 -5.93 -11.10
C THR A 266 5.41 -4.86 -11.08
N THR A 267 6.27 -4.88 -10.04
CA THR A 267 7.43 -3.98 -9.99
C THR A 267 8.37 -4.19 -11.17
N ALA A 268 8.54 -5.44 -11.63
CA ALA A 268 9.39 -5.75 -12.79
C ALA A 268 8.84 -5.09 -14.07
N GLU A 269 7.54 -5.20 -14.31
CA GLU A 269 6.87 -4.62 -15.48
C GLU A 269 6.85 -3.08 -15.43
N TRP A 270 6.62 -2.52 -14.25
CA TRP A 270 6.71 -1.07 -14.04
C TRP A 270 8.12 -0.55 -14.36
N ARG A 271 9.16 -1.23 -13.89
CA ARG A 271 10.57 -0.88 -14.18
C ARG A 271 10.95 -1.06 -15.65
N ALA A 272 10.41 -2.08 -16.29
CA ALA A 272 10.60 -2.34 -17.72
C ALA A 272 9.84 -1.34 -18.61
N GLY A 273 9.02 -0.44 -18.03
CA GLY A 273 8.23 0.52 -18.78
C GLY A 273 7.10 -0.12 -19.60
N ARG A 274 6.70 -1.36 -19.29
CA ARG A 274 5.66 -2.06 -20.05
C ARG A 274 4.37 -1.23 -20.09
N ALA A 275 3.73 -1.30 -21.27
CA ALA A 275 2.40 -0.76 -21.49
C ALA A 275 1.43 -1.33 -20.45
N ARG A 276 0.43 -0.52 -20.10
CA ARG A 276 -0.52 -0.83 -19.02
C ARG A 276 -1.29 -2.10 -19.39
N PRO A 277 -1.68 -2.93 -18.41
CA PRO A 277 -2.74 -3.89 -18.61
C PRO A 277 -3.94 -3.11 -19.14
N THR A 278 -4.45 -3.55 -20.27
CA THR A 278 -5.74 -3.12 -20.80
C THR A 278 -6.71 -4.22 -20.39
N PRO A 279 -7.94 -3.90 -19.96
CA PRO A 279 -8.95 -4.93 -19.79
C PRO A 279 -8.99 -5.79 -21.05
N PRO A 280 -9.07 -7.12 -20.92
CA PRO A 280 -9.52 -7.90 -22.06
C PRO A 280 -10.81 -7.23 -22.54
N ALA A 281 -10.87 -6.88 -23.82
CA ALA A 281 -12.04 -6.22 -24.41
C ALA A 281 -13.28 -6.96 -23.91
N ALA A 282 -14.11 -6.27 -23.13
CA ALA A 282 -15.31 -6.85 -22.54
C ALA A 282 -16.07 -7.55 -23.66
N CYS A 283 -16.20 -8.87 -23.56
CA CYS A 283 -16.85 -9.75 -24.53
C CYS A 283 -16.79 -9.16 -25.94
N ALA A 284 -15.63 -9.20 -26.60
CA ALA A 284 -15.67 -9.24 -28.06
C ALA A 284 -16.70 -10.34 -28.37
N GLU A 285 -17.83 -9.94 -28.97
CA GLU A 285 -18.83 -10.90 -29.46
C GLU A 285 -18.03 -12.01 -30.09
N PRO A 286 -18.21 -13.27 -29.63
CA PRO A 286 -17.36 -14.37 -30.07
C PRO A 286 -17.28 -14.30 -31.59
N ASP A 287 -16.08 -14.05 -32.10
CA ASP A 287 -15.87 -13.63 -33.48
C ASP A 287 -16.67 -14.57 -34.39
N LEU A 288 -17.67 -14.04 -35.08
CA LEU A 288 -18.62 -14.84 -35.85
C LEU A 288 -17.89 -15.66 -36.92
N VAL A 289 -16.70 -15.25 -37.32
CA VAL A 289 -15.79 -16.01 -38.20
C VAL A 289 -15.22 -17.22 -37.48
N ILE A 290 -14.79 -17.09 -36.23
CA ILE A 290 -14.32 -18.20 -35.38
C ILE A 290 -15.49 -19.15 -35.04
N LEU A 291 -16.67 -18.61 -34.71
CA LEU A 291 -17.87 -19.42 -34.50
C LEU A 291 -18.34 -20.15 -35.77
N ARG A 292 -18.15 -19.57 -36.96
CA ARG A 292 -18.41 -20.23 -38.25
C ARG A 292 -17.34 -21.24 -38.62
N ALA A 293 -16.07 -20.98 -38.32
CA ALA A 293 -14.98 -21.94 -38.54
C ALA A 293 -15.07 -23.16 -37.58
N LEU A 294 -15.70 -22.96 -36.41
CA LEU A 294 -16.03 -24.01 -35.44
C LEU A 294 -17.39 -24.67 -35.70
N ARG A 295 -18.17 -24.23 -36.70
CA ARG A 295 -19.33 -25.00 -37.16
C ARG A 295 -18.78 -26.18 -37.95
N PRO A 296 -19.08 -27.43 -37.55
CA PRO A 296 -18.66 -28.57 -38.33
C PRO A 296 -19.31 -28.47 -39.73
N THR A 297 -18.49 -28.28 -40.75
CA THR A 297 -18.86 -28.64 -42.13
C THR A 297 -19.02 -30.15 -42.14
N ALA A 298 -20.26 -30.61 -41.99
CA ALA A 298 -20.63 -32.02 -41.99
C ALA A 298 -20.34 -32.71 -43.34
N PRO A 299 -20.40 -34.05 -43.44
CA PRO A 299 -20.29 -35.09 -42.40
C PRO A 299 -19.11 -36.03 -42.68
N ALA A 300 -18.32 -36.34 -41.65
CA ALA A 300 -17.70 -37.65 -41.53
C ALA A 300 -18.27 -38.21 -40.24
N ASP A 301 -19.05 -39.29 -40.33
CA ASP A 301 -19.86 -39.82 -39.24
C ASP A 301 -19.09 -39.78 -37.90
N PRO A 302 -19.52 -38.94 -36.94
CA PRO A 302 -18.97 -39.00 -35.61
C PRO A 302 -19.44 -40.32 -35.01
N VAL A 303 -18.50 -41.17 -34.63
CA VAL A 303 -18.81 -42.34 -33.79
C VAL A 303 -19.42 -41.79 -32.49
N ASP A 304 -20.72 -41.99 -32.32
CA ASP A 304 -21.48 -41.52 -31.16
C ASP A 304 -20.74 -41.87 -29.85
N GLY A 305 -20.47 -40.85 -29.03
CA GLY A 305 -19.88 -41.04 -27.69
C GLY A 305 -18.38 -40.78 -27.56
N VAL A 306 -17.70 -40.32 -28.61
CA VAL A 306 -16.28 -39.90 -28.52
C VAL A 306 -16.16 -38.46 -28.02
N TRP A 307 -15.26 -38.23 -27.08
CA TRP A 307 -14.87 -36.89 -26.62
C TRP A 307 -13.67 -36.39 -27.40
N LEU A 308 -13.72 -35.12 -27.81
CA LEU A 308 -12.68 -34.44 -28.58
C LEU A 308 -12.03 -33.35 -27.71
N ALA A 309 -10.71 -33.27 -27.77
CA ALA A 309 -9.90 -32.20 -27.21
C ALA A 309 -9.54 -31.21 -28.32
N VAL A 310 -9.95 -29.96 -28.16
CA VAL A 310 -9.77 -28.90 -29.16
C VAL A 310 -8.86 -27.81 -28.60
N ALA A 311 -7.80 -27.49 -29.31
CA ALA A 311 -6.92 -26.36 -29.05
C ALA A 311 -6.70 -25.59 -30.36
N ASP A 312 -6.73 -24.26 -30.30
CA ASP A 312 -6.54 -23.36 -31.47
C ASP A 312 -7.42 -23.72 -32.68
N GLY A 313 -8.66 -24.15 -32.41
CA GLY A 313 -9.64 -24.51 -33.43
C GLY A 313 -9.39 -25.84 -34.14
N ARG A 314 -8.41 -26.64 -33.68
CA ARG A 314 -8.10 -27.97 -34.24
C ARG A 314 -8.32 -29.06 -33.20
N VAL A 315 -8.75 -30.23 -33.65
CA VAL A 315 -8.82 -31.42 -32.80
C VAL A 315 -7.39 -31.89 -32.54
N VAL A 316 -6.95 -31.74 -31.29
CA VAL A 316 -5.62 -32.12 -30.83
C VAL A 316 -5.61 -33.45 -30.09
N GLY A 317 -6.78 -34.02 -29.75
CA GLY A 317 -6.89 -35.38 -29.20
C GLY A 317 -8.32 -35.90 -29.18
N ALA A 318 -8.50 -37.21 -29.05
CA ALA A 318 -9.81 -37.86 -28.98
C ALA A 318 -9.83 -39.04 -27.98
N GLY A 319 -11.00 -39.38 -27.44
CA GLY A 319 -11.14 -40.58 -26.61
C GLY A 319 -12.54 -40.80 -26.05
N ALA A 320 -12.81 -42.01 -25.57
CA ALA A 320 -14.13 -42.40 -25.03
C ALA A 320 -14.54 -41.67 -23.72
N SER A 321 -13.68 -40.79 -23.18
CA SER A 321 -13.99 -39.97 -22.01
C SER A 321 -13.20 -38.65 -22.06
N PRO A 322 -13.63 -37.61 -21.32
CA PRO A 322 -12.91 -36.33 -21.25
C PRO A 322 -11.44 -36.48 -20.87
N GLY A 323 -11.15 -37.37 -19.91
CA GLY A 323 -9.80 -37.63 -19.44
C GLY A 323 -8.92 -38.30 -20.51
N ARG A 324 -9.48 -39.22 -21.31
CA ARG A 324 -8.75 -39.88 -22.40
C ARG A 324 -8.46 -38.92 -23.55
N ALA A 325 -9.41 -38.04 -23.89
CA ALA A 325 -9.18 -37.00 -24.90
C ALA A 325 -8.06 -36.03 -24.50
N ARG A 326 -7.99 -35.62 -23.22
CA ARG A 326 -6.88 -34.80 -22.70
C ARG A 326 -5.54 -35.53 -22.71
N ARG A 327 -5.54 -36.82 -22.36
CA ARG A 327 -4.32 -37.64 -22.35
C ARG A 327 -3.79 -37.81 -23.78
N ASP A 328 -4.65 -38.10 -24.74
CA ASP A 328 -4.28 -38.22 -26.16
C ASP A 328 -3.70 -36.91 -26.70
N ALA A 329 -4.31 -35.76 -26.34
CA ALA A 329 -3.77 -34.45 -26.69
C ALA A 329 -2.36 -34.21 -26.13
N ARG A 330 -2.11 -34.60 -24.88
CA ARG A 330 -0.77 -34.49 -24.26
C ARG A 330 0.26 -35.40 -24.93
N ILE A 331 -0.12 -36.62 -25.31
CA ILE A 331 0.76 -37.57 -26.03
C ILE A 331 1.15 -37.00 -27.39
N ARG A 332 0.24 -36.26 -28.04
CA ARG A 332 0.48 -35.59 -29.33
C ARG A 332 1.22 -34.25 -29.21
N GLY A 333 1.74 -33.92 -28.03
CA GLY A 333 2.56 -32.73 -27.81
C GLY A 333 1.76 -31.43 -27.68
N CYS A 334 0.49 -31.49 -27.28
CA CYS A 334 -0.29 -30.30 -26.99
C CYS A 334 0.05 -29.77 -25.58
N ASP A 335 0.81 -28.67 -25.54
CA ASP A 335 1.22 -27.98 -24.30
C ASP A 335 0.14 -27.01 -23.77
N SER A 336 -0.85 -26.66 -24.59
CA SER A 336 -1.99 -25.82 -24.19
C SER A 336 -3.09 -26.66 -23.53
N VAL A 337 -3.96 -26.03 -22.71
CA VAL A 337 -5.08 -26.73 -22.06
C VAL A 337 -6.24 -26.82 -23.07
N PRO A 338 -6.56 -28.01 -23.63
CA PRO A 338 -7.58 -28.11 -24.65
C PRO A 338 -8.99 -28.06 -24.04
N VAL A 339 -9.92 -27.46 -24.78
CA VAL A 339 -11.36 -27.49 -24.47
C VAL A 339 -11.91 -28.85 -24.87
N ILE A 340 -12.67 -29.47 -23.96
CA ILE A 340 -13.25 -30.80 -24.18
C ILE A 340 -14.70 -30.68 -24.65
N ARG A 341 -15.03 -31.33 -25.76
CA ARG A 341 -16.38 -31.41 -26.31
C ARG A 341 -16.75 -32.85 -26.61
N ARG A 342 -18.03 -33.19 -26.49
CA ARG A 342 -18.56 -34.46 -26.99
C ARG A 342 -18.80 -34.28 -28.49
N ALA A 343 -18.31 -35.23 -29.29
CA ALA A 343 -18.61 -35.31 -30.72
C ALA A 343 -20.12 -35.49 -30.92
#